data_AF-A0A8T9N0I7-F1
#
_entry.id   AF-A0A8T9N0I7-F1
#
_cell.length_a   1.000
_cell.length_b   1.000
_cell.length_c   1.000
_cell.angle_alpha   90.00
_cell.angle_beta   90.00
_cell.angle_gamma   90.00
#
_symmetry.space_group_name_H-M   'P 1'
#
loop_
_entity.id
_entity.type
_entity.pdbx_description
1 polymer ?
#
loop_
_entity_poly.entity_id
_entity_poly.type
_entity_poly.pdbx_seq_one_letter_code
_entity_poly.pdbx_strand_id
1 'polypeptide(L)'
;MIEKKIFHNTALRDIRFAREGRDLVLFFDNAADGHHYGEIHCIGLLEFAYQSLGFIHYADDGDSLFPLFVRDVLVQDTAHGYTLRIEAGLVLQVSCLNVRLEQALEFDGASLVG
;
A
#
# COMPACT_ATOMS: atom_id res chain seq x y z
N MET A 1 -5.12 18.52 11.09
CA MET A 1 -4.94 17.07 10.98
C MET A 1 -3.52 16.84 10.50
N ILE A 2 -2.79 15.89 11.09
CA ILE A 2 -1.40 15.60 10.75
C ILE A 2 -1.41 14.41 9.80
N GLU A 3 -0.79 14.56 8.64
CA GLU A 3 -0.57 13.46 7.70
C GLU A 3 0.70 12.70 8.12
N LYS A 4 0.58 11.39 8.31
CA LYS A 4 1.70 10.51 8.61
C LYS A 4 2.14 9.81 7.32
N LYS A 5 3.44 9.77 7.08
CA LYS A 5 4.04 9.01 5.99
C LYS A 5 4.50 7.64 6.50
N ILE A 6 4.18 6.58 5.78
CA ILE A 6 4.58 5.20 6.09
C ILE A 6 5.00 4.48 4.80
N PHE A 7 5.58 3.27 4.93
CA PHE A 7 5.93 2.40 3.79
C PHE A 7 6.78 3.12 2.73
N HIS A 8 7.90 3.67 3.19
CA HIS A 8 8.79 4.50 2.37
C HIS A 8 9.56 3.66 1.34
N ASN A 9 9.67 4.16 0.11
CA ASN A 9 10.41 3.52 -0.98
C ASN A 9 10.03 2.04 -1.16
N THR A 10 8.73 1.78 -1.27
CA THR A 10 8.17 0.45 -1.44
C THR A 10 7.57 0.30 -2.84
N ALA A 11 7.28 -0.93 -3.24
CA ALA A 11 6.52 -1.25 -4.43
C ALA A 11 5.19 -1.88 -4.03
N LEU A 12 4.07 -1.21 -4.31
CA LEU A 12 2.75 -1.82 -4.17
C LEU A 12 2.61 -2.91 -5.23
N ARG A 13 2.54 -4.15 -4.79
CA ARG A 13 2.54 -5.34 -5.63
C ARG A 13 1.15 -5.84 -5.97
N ASP A 14 0.23 -5.72 -5.01
CA ASP A 14 -1.10 -6.29 -5.13
C ASP A 14 -2.09 -5.59 -4.20
N ILE A 15 -3.38 -5.68 -4.52
CA ILE A 15 -4.50 -5.16 -3.72
C ILE A 15 -5.58 -6.23 -3.70
N ARG A 16 -5.97 -6.68 -2.51
CA ARG A 16 -6.97 -7.73 -2.36
C ARG A 16 -8.10 -7.30 -1.44
N PHE A 17 -9.32 -7.49 -1.90
CA PHE A 17 -10.49 -7.45 -1.06
C PHE A 17 -10.50 -8.66 -0.12
N ALA A 18 -10.80 -8.42 1.15
CA ALA A 18 -10.91 -9.44 2.18
C ALA A 18 -12.28 -9.37 2.88
N ARG A 19 -12.63 -10.43 3.61
CA ARG A 19 -13.91 -10.55 4.33
C ARG A 19 -15.11 -10.13 3.46
N GLU A 20 -15.27 -10.82 2.33
CA GLU A 20 -16.38 -10.59 1.39
C GLU A 20 -16.43 -9.15 0.84
N GLY A 21 -15.27 -8.50 0.69
CA GLY A 21 -15.17 -7.14 0.17
C GLY A 21 -15.31 -6.04 1.21
N ARG A 22 -15.45 -6.39 2.49
CA ARG A 22 -15.58 -5.41 3.59
C ARG A 22 -14.26 -4.81 4.02
N ASP A 23 -13.15 -5.49 3.76
CA ASP A 23 -11.81 -5.04 4.10
C ASP A 23 -10.95 -5.02 2.82
N LEU A 24 -9.86 -4.25 2.82
CA LEU A 24 -8.90 -4.18 1.72
C LEU A 24 -7.48 -4.39 2.28
N VAL A 25 -6.67 -5.18 1.60
CA VAL A 25 -5.26 -5.40 1.96
C VAL A 25 -4.37 -4.95 0.81
N LEU A 26 -3.42 -4.08 1.11
CA LEU A 26 -2.40 -3.60 0.18
C LEU A 26 -1.08 -4.32 0.49
N PHE A 27 -0.47 -4.96 -0.49
CA PHE A 27 0.76 -5.75 -0.33
C PHE A 27 1.95 -5.00 -0.91
N PHE A 28 3.01 -4.86 -0.14
CA PHE A 28 4.20 -4.12 -0.53
C PHE A 28 5.45 -4.99 -0.51
N ASP A 29 6.27 -4.81 -1.52
CA ASP A 29 7.65 -5.29 -1.58
C ASP A 29 8.61 -4.11 -1.37
N ASN A 30 9.84 -4.38 -0.96
CA ASN A 30 10.91 -3.40 -0.87
C ASN A 30 11.37 -3.05 -2.29
N ALA A 31 11.39 -1.76 -2.63
CA ALA A 31 11.71 -1.32 -3.99
C ALA A 31 13.18 -1.57 -4.39
N ALA A 32 14.08 -1.79 -3.42
CA ALA A 32 15.51 -1.98 -3.68
C ALA A 32 15.86 -3.44 -4.06
N ASP A 33 15.24 -4.43 -3.40
CA ASP A 33 15.60 -5.84 -3.55
C ASP A 33 14.43 -6.74 -4.00
N GLY A 34 13.20 -6.22 -4.03
CA GLY A 34 12.00 -6.94 -4.43
C GLY A 34 11.50 -7.96 -3.41
N HIS A 35 12.06 -7.98 -2.19
CA HIS A 35 11.58 -8.86 -1.13
C HIS A 35 10.32 -8.30 -0.47
N HIS A 36 9.49 -9.20 0.07
CA HIS A 36 8.27 -8.79 0.76
C HIS A 36 8.58 -7.86 1.93
N TYR A 37 7.98 -6.68 1.92
CA TYR A 37 8.20 -5.64 2.93
C TYR A 37 7.09 -5.66 4.00
N GLY A 38 5.84 -5.76 3.57
CA GLY A 38 4.71 -5.79 4.49
C GLY A 38 3.37 -5.56 3.84
N GLU A 39 2.35 -5.43 4.67
CA GLU A 39 0.95 -5.31 4.31
C GLU A 39 0.28 -4.17 5.09
N ILE A 40 -0.65 -3.49 4.43
CA ILE A 40 -1.54 -2.53 5.07
C ILE A 40 -2.96 -3.08 4.97
N HIS A 41 -3.54 -3.39 6.12
CA HIS A 41 -4.92 -3.88 6.23
C HIS A 41 -5.85 -2.71 6.56
N CYS A 42 -6.72 -2.37 5.61
CA CYS A 42 -7.79 -1.39 5.74
C CYS A 42 -9.08 -2.11 6.15
N ILE A 43 -9.44 -2.01 7.43
CA ILE A 43 -10.54 -2.76 8.05
C ILE A 43 -11.79 -1.90 8.07
N GLY A 44 -12.92 -2.45 7.60
CA GLY A 44 -14.17 -1.72 7.48
C GLY A 44 -14.06 -0.62 6.42
N LEU A 45 -13.94 -1.04 5.16
CA LEU A 45 -13.83 -0.17 3.99
C LEU A 45 -15.03 0.77 3.91
N LEU A 46 -14.75 2.06 3.77
CA LEU A 46 -15.71 3.14 3.53
C LEU A 46 -15.67 3.58 2.07
N GLU A 47 -14.47 3.64 1.49
CA GLU A 47 -14.24 4.08 0.12
C GLU A 47 -12.97 3.42 -0.42
N PHE A 48 -13.02 3.03 -1.70
CA PHE A 48 -11.84 2.71 -2.51
C PHE A 48 -11.95 3.46 -3.83
N ALA A 49 -10.96 4.30 -4.12
CA ALA A 49 -10.91 5.08 -5.35
C ALA A 49 -9.54 4.91 -6.02
N TYR A 50 -9.59 4.69 -7.33
CA TYR A 50 -8.41 4.60 -8.20
C TYR A 50 -8.60 5.53 -9.39
N GLN A 51 -7.57 6.31 -9.69
CA GLN A 51 -7.52 7.20 -10.85
C GLN A 51 -6.17 7.02 -11.55
N SER A 52 -6.18 6.46 -12.76
CA SER A 52 -4.95 6.25 -13.53
C SER A 52 -4.32 7.54 -14.02
N LEU A 53 -5.10 8.62 -14.19
CA LEU A 53 -4.68 9.91 -14.74
C LEU A 53 -3.96 9.81 -16.10
N GLY A 54 -4.20 8.74 -16.86
CA GLY A 54 -3.48 8.47 -18.11
C GLY A 54 -2.02 8.06 -17.92
N PHE A 55 -1.60 7.75 -16.69
CA PHE A 55 -0.23 7.33 -16.36
C PHE A 55 0.14 5.99 -17.00
N ILE A 56 -0.80 5.04 -17.03
CA ILE A 56 -0.61 3.71 -17.62
C ILE A 56 -1.04 3.75 -19.08
N HIS A 57 -0.11 3.43 -19.98
CA HIS A 57 -0.36 3.31 -21.40
C HIS A 57 -0.79 1.88 -21.76
N TYR A 58 -2.07 1.56 -21.58
CA TYR A 58 -2.63 0.21 -21.81
C TYR A 58 -2.51 -0.34 -23.25
N ALA A 59 -2.03 0.44 -24.22
CA ALA A 59 -1.70 -0.07 -25.55
C ALA A 59 -0.26 -0.62 -25.65
N ASP A 60 0.57 -0.39 -24.62
CA ASP A 60 1.87 -1.01 -24.44
C ASP A 60 1.74 -2.19 -23.48
N ASP A 61 1.95 -3.41 -23.98
CA ASP A 61 1.87 -4.65 -23.20
C ASP A 61 2.94 -4.74 -22.09
N GLY A 62 3.96 -3.86 -22.12
CA GLY A 62 4.97 -3.72 -21.08
C GLY A 62 4.57 -2.80 -19.92
N ASP A 63 3.52 -2.00 -20.08
CA ASP A 63 3.08 -1.02 -19.08
C ASP A 63 1.86 -1.52 -18.29
N SER A 64 1.93 -1.41 -16.97
CA SER A 64 0.92 -1.99 -16.08
C SER A 64 0.87 -1.29 -14.72
N LEU A 65 -0.20 -1.54 -13.97
CA LEU A 65 -0.38 -0.94 -12.64
C LEU A 65 0.60 -1.50 -11.61
N PHE A 66 0.96 -2.79 -11.70
CA PHE A 66 1.78 -3.46 -10.70
C PHE A 66 3.05 -4.03 -11.32
N PRO A 67 4.22 -3.91 -10.66
CA PRO A 67 4.43 -3.22 -9.38
C PRO A 67 4.37 -1.69 -9.52
N LEU A 68 3.67 -1.02 -8.60
CA LEU A 68 3.66 0.44 -8.52
C LEU A 68 4.70 0.91 -7.53
N PHE A 69 5.74 1.60 -7.99
CA PHE A 69 6.76 2.18 -7.09
C PHE A 69 6.21 3.41 -6.36
N VAL A 70 6.25 3.36 -5.03
CA VAL A 70 5.66 4.35 -4.13
C VAL A 70 6.75 4.94 -3.25
N ARG A 71 6.89 6.27 -3.28
CA ARG A 71 7.82 6.97 -2.37
C ARG A 71 7.34 6.91 -0.93
N ASP A 72 6.07 7.24 -0.70
CA ASP A 72 5.44 7.27 0.61
C ASP A 72 3.97 6.87 0.46
N VAL A 73 3.45 6.10 1.42
CA VAL A 73 2.01 5.99 1.64
C VAL A 73 1.60 7.05 2.67
N LEU A 74 0.68 7.94 2.28
CA LEU A 74 0.16 8.99 3.14
C LEU A 74 -1.02 8.44 3.93
N VAL A 75 -1.04 8.65 5.25
CA VAL A 75 -2.13 8.23 6.13
C VAL A 75 -2.61 9.43 6.92
N GLN A 76 -3.91 9.69 6.86
CA GLN A 76 -4.57 10.78 7.54
C GLN A 76 -5.69 10.26 8.45
N ASP A 77 -5.65 10.66 9.72
CA ASP A 77 -6.76 10.45 10.65
C ASP A 77 -7.94 11.37 10.29
N THR A 78 -9.15 10.83 10.33
CA THR A 78 -10.40 11.53 10.05
C THR A 78 -11.38 11.35 11.21
N ALA A 79 -12.52 12.05 11.18
CA ALA A 79 -13.57 11.87 12.18
C ALA A 79 -14.21 10.46 12.17
N HIS A 80 -14.02 9.69 11.09
CA HIS A 80 -14.70 8.41 10.85
C HIS A 80 -13.74 7.22 10.70
N GLY A 81 -12.44 7.42 10.94
CA GLY A 81 -11.41 6.41 10.74
C GLY A 81 -10.18 7.00 10.07
N TYR A 82 -9.67 6.35 9.04
CA TYR A 82 -8.43 6.70 8.36
C TYR A 82 -8.62 6.80 6.85
N THR A 83 -7.89 7.71 6.22
CA THR A 83 -7.73 7.76 4.78
C THR A 83 -6.27 7.54 4.42
N LEU A 84 -6.02 6.57 3.55
CA LEU A 84 -4.72 6.30 2.96
C LEU A 84 -4.70 6.84 1.53
N ARG A 85 -3.58 7.41 1.12
CA ARG A 85 -3.38 7.93 -0.24
C ARG A 85 -2.00 7.57 -0.76
N ILE A 86 -1.96 7.12 -2.01
CA ILE A 86 -0.74 6.87 -2.78
C ILE A 86 -0.78 7.78 -4.00
N GLU A 87 0.31 8.51 -4.22
CA GLU A 87 0.49 9.39 -5.38
C GLU A 87 1.78 9.03 -6.10
N ALA A 88 1.65 8.48 -7.31
CA ALA A 88 2.77 7.99 -8.10
C ALA A 88 2.47 8.15 -9.61
N GLY A 89 2.11 9.36 -10.03
CA GLY A 89 1.59 9.64 -11.39
C GLY A 89 0.13 9.21 -11.60
N LEU A 90 -0.34 8.26 -10.78
CA LEU A 90 -1.73 7.92 -10.54
C LEU A 90 -2.12 8.25 -9.09
N VAL A 91 -3.41 8.18 -8.78
CA VAL A 91 -3.93 8.35 -7.41
C VAL A 91 -4.69 7.10 -6.99
N LEU A 92 -4.31 6.56 -5.82
CA LEU A 92 -5.06 5.53 -5.13
C LEU A 92 -5.42 6.03 -3.73
N GLN A 93 -6.69 5.94 -3.37
CA GLN A 93 -7.22 6.36 -2.08
C GLN A 93 -8.05 5.25 -1.47
N VAL A 94 -7.84 4.99 -0.17
CA VAL A 94 -8.61 4.05 0.63
C VAL A 94 -9.08 4.74 1.89
N SER A 95 -10.38 4.78 2.15
CA SER A 95 -10.90 5.21 3.45
C SER A 95 -11.48 4.01 4.18
N CYS A 96 -11.14 3.85 5.46
CA CYS A 96 -11.55 2.71 6.27
C CYS A 96 -11.69 3.08 7.75
N LEU A 97 -12.42 2.27 8.51
CA LEU A 97 -12.63 2.49 9.95
C LEU A 97 -11.36 2.31 10.77
N ASN A 98 -10.50 1.36 10.39
CA ASN A 98 -9.26 1.07 11.11
C ASN A 98 -8.15 0.61 10.17
N VAL A 99 -6.89 0.84 10.54
CA VAL A 99 -5.70 0.42 9.80
C VAL A 99 -4.83 -0.44 10.69
N ARG A 100 -4.44 -1.61 10.19
CA ARG A 100 -3.40 -2.45 10.80
C ARG A 100 -2.24 -2.58 9.83
N LEU A 101 -1.03 -2.40 10.34
CA LEU A 101 0.21 -2.57 9.60
C LEU A 101 0.85 -3.90 10.01
N GLU A 102 1.25 -4.70 9.03
CA GLU A 102 2.10 -5.87 9.23
C GLU A 102 3.37 -5.65 8.42
N GLN A 103 4.53 -5.75 9.05
CA GLN A 103 5.82 -5.63 8.37
C GLN A 103 6.61 -6.91 8.59
N ALA A 104 7.25 -7.39 7.54
CA ALA A 104 8.20 -8.48 7.67
C ALA A 104 9.35 -8.00 8.57
N LEU A 105 9.63 -8.73 9.64
CA LEU A 105 10.86 -8.53 10.42
C LEU A 105 12.03 -8.85 9.49
N GLU A 106 12.88 -7.87 9.20
CA GLU A 106 14.20 -8.13 8.63
C GLU A 106 14.93 -9.06 9.61
N PHE A 107 15.05 -10.35 9.27
CA PHE A 107 16.07 -11.20 9.85
C PHE A 107 17.40 -10.77 9.23
N ASP A 108 17.91 -9.64 9.70
CA ASP A 108 19.30 -9.28 9.49
C ASP A 108 20.12 -10.38 10.17
N GLY A 109 20.92 -11.09 9.37
CA GLY A 109 21.54 -12.38 9.71
C GLY A 109 22.55 -12.34 10.86
N ALA A 110 22.08 -12.15 12.09
CA ALA A 110 22.79 -12.53 13.31
C ALA A 110 22.25 -13.90 13.76
N SER A 111 22.89 -14.94 13.24
CA SER A 111 22.85 -16.29 13.80
C SER A 111 23.09 -16.24 15.31
N LEU A 112 22.05 -16.44 16.12
CA LEU A 112 22.22 -16.81 17.53
C LEU A 112 22.59 -18.30 17.56
N VAL A 113 23.87 -18.57 17.33
CA VAL A 113 24.53 -19.82 17.72
C VAL A 113 25.35 -19.49 18.97
N GLY A 114 25.01 -20.13 20.09
CA GLY A 114 25.90 -20.33 21.25
C GLY A 114 25.76 -19.30 22.36
#